data_AF-A0A6G7CN84-F1
#
_entry.id   AF-A0A6G7CN84-F1
#
_cell.length_a   1.000
_cell.length_b   1.000
_cell.length_c   1.000
_cell.angle_alpha   90.00
_cell.angle_beta   90.00
_cell.angle_gamma   90.00
#
_symmetry.space_group_name_H-M   'P 1'
#
loop_
_entity.id
_entity.type
_entity.pdbx_description
1 polymer ?
#
loop_
_entity_poly.entity_id
_entity_poly.type
_entity_poly.pdbx_seq_one_letter_code
_entity_poly.pdbx_strand_id
1 'polypeptide(L)'
;MSKLIFENEDSLVLLSGGIDSSTLLQEVNKQVNKKVSAIFLDLGQEPAFRQKTYAQRLCHRLNVPLHIIDAPKIVDIYAIATEPPHIMQTETSSRLVEDKGPASSEGITAFVAFTAQWLGYKKLYHGLTTSDENRWPHLSMREISDAVNNLLKVSGCTTEFSFPFIEAGFDNDAVIEHAKNSKFNYEMTWSCLWGNRYHCGECSSCKKRKSVFSKTVGSDPTHYATSAVDVQTDHIPQ
;
A
#
# COMPACT_ATOMS: atom_id res chain seq x y z
N MET A 1 -9.82 22.32 1.97
CA MET A 1 -9.02 21.17 1.52
C MET A 1 -7.88 20.99 2.50
N SER A 2 -7.89 19.90 3.25
CA SER A 2 -6.73 19.47 4.03
C SER A 2 -5.56 19.23 3.06
N LYS A 3 -4.37 19.70 3.44
CA LYS A 3 -3.17 19.59 2.61
C LYS A 3 -2.31 18.48 3.19
N LEU A 4 -1.74 17.63 2.35
CA LEU A 4 -0.68 16.72 2.79
C LEU A 4 0.52 17.55 3.26
N ILE A 5 0.93 17.32 4.50
CA ILE A 5 2.08 17.97 5.11
C ILE A 5 3.08 16.86 5.37
N PHE A 6 4.30 17.07 4.90
CA PHE A 6 5.40 16.17 5.13
C PHE A 6 6.53 16.94 5.80
N GLU A 7 7.24 16.24 6.67
CA GLU A 7 8.38 16.82 7.35
C GLU A 7 9.60 16.83 6.44
N ASN A 8 10.46 17.82 6.63
CA ASN A 8 11.70 17.94 5.90
C ASN A 8 12.72 16.94 6.47
N GLU A 9 12.51 15.63 6.24
CA GLU A 9 13.35 14.51 6.70
C GLU A 9 13.55 13.41 5.63
N ASP A 10 14.68 12.70 5.69
CA ASP A 10 14.92 11.56 4.79
C ASP A 10 13.92 10.45 5.08
N SER A 11 13.24 10.00 4.02
CA SER A 11 11.97 9.28 4.15
C SER A 11 11.94 7.96 3.38
N LEU A 12 11.37 6.94 4.01
CA LEU A 12 11.03 5.66 3.40
C LEU A 12 9.51 5.58 3.23
N VAL A 13 9.04 5.15 2.05
CA VAL A 13 7.61 4.92 1.79
C VAL A 13 7.35 3.42 1.70
N LEU A 14 6.41 2.91 2.49
CA LEU A 14 5.92 1.53 2.37
C LEU A 14 5.06 1.43 1.09
N LEU A 15 5.63 0.82 0.06
CA LEU A 15 5.07 0.77 -1.29
C LEU A 15 4.52 -0.63 -1.57
N SER A 16 3.25 -0.70 -1.95
CA SER A 16 2.59 -1.94 -2.41
C SER A 16 2.41 -2.01 -3.93
N GLY A 17 2.62 -0.89 -4.65
CA GLY A 17 2.26 -0.77 -6.06
C GLY A 17 0.78 -0.48 -6.32
N GLY A 18 -0.04 -0.39 -5.26
CA GLY A 18 -1.43 0.09 -5.31
C GLY A 18 -1.56 1.59 -5.52
N ILE A 19 -2.78 2.08 -5.72
CA ILE A 19 -3.04 3.51 -5.98
C ILE A 19 -2.57 4.39 -4.82
N ASP A 20 -2.92 4.02 -3.59
CA ASP A 20 -2.69 4.86 -2.43
C ASP A 20 -1.19 5.00 -2.15
N SER A 21 -0.49 3.88 -2.00
CA SER A 21 0.97 3.87 -1.76
C SER A 21 1.77 4.50 -2.91
N SER A 22 1.32 4.35 -4.16
CA SER A 22 1.95 4.97 -5.32
C SER A 22 1.74 6.48 -5.40
N THR A 23 0.53 6.93 -5.06
CA THR A 23 0.20 8.35 -4.95
C THR A 23 1.06 8.97 -3.87
N LEU A 24 1.13 8.33 -2.70
CA LEU A 24 1.95 8.79 -1.57
C LEU A 24 3.43 8.91 -1.98
N LEU A 25 3.98 7.91 -2.66
CA LEU A 25 5.36 7.97 -3.13
C LEU A 25 5.60 9.16 -4.06
N GLN A 26 4.70 9.42 -5.02
CA GLN A 26 4.82 10.57 -5.92
C GLN A 26 4.78 11.88 -5.14
N GLU A 27 3.89 12.01 -4.15
CA GLU A 27 3.77 13.23 -3.35
C GLU A 27 5.00 13.47 -2.46
N VAL A 28 5.52 12.42 -1.83
CA VAL A 28 6.75 12.51 -1.04
C VAL A 28 7.94 12.86 -1.93
N ASN A 29 8.04 12.27 -3.13
CA ASN A 29 9.13 12.52 -4.07
C ASN A 29 9.12 13.94 -4.70
N LYS A 30 8.01 14.69 -4.60
CA LYS A 30 7.95 16.09 -5.03
C LYS A 30 8.64 17.05 -4.05
N GLN A 31 8.99 16.58 -2.85
CA GLN A 31 9.68 17.41 -1.87
C GLN A 31 11.12 17.66 -2.26
N VAL A 32 11.54 18.92 -2.20
CA VAL A 32 12.88 19.36 -2.59
C VAL A 32 13.87 19.05 -1.47
N ASN A 33 15.12 18.68 -1.83
CA ASN A 33 16.25 18.46 -0.90
C ASN A 33 16.10 17.29 0.09
N LYS A 34 15.45 16.20 -0.34
CA LYS A 34 15.18 15.03 0.51
C LYS A 34 15.60 13.74 -0.19
N LYS A 35 16.19 12.81 0.56
CA LYS A 35 16.31 11.43 0.09
C LYS A 35 14.97 10.73 0.31
N VAL A 36 14.37 10.27 -0.77
CA VAL A 36 13.17 9.41 -0.72
C VAL A 36 13.56 8.04 -1.25
N SER A 37 13.10 6.99 -0.59
CA SER A 37 13.16 5.63 -1.11
C SER A 37 11.86 4.91 -0.81
N ALA A 38 11.62 3.82 -1.52
CA ALA A 38 10.48 2.95 -1.28
C ALA A 38 10.96 1.61 -0.72
N ILE A 39 10.08 0.94 0.03
CA ILE A 39 10.26 -0.44 0.45
C ILE A 39 9.03 -1.26 0.07
N PHE A 40 9.25 -2.39 -0.58
CA PHE A 40 8.24 -3.39 -0.91
C PHE A 40 8.47 -4.64 -0.06
N LEU A 41 7.40 -5.17 0.52
CA LEU A 41 7.42 -6.43 1.25
C LEU A 41 6.73 -7.51 0.43
N ASP A 42 7.50 -8.49 -0.03
CA ASP A 42 6.95 -9.73 -0.58
C ASP A 42 6.79 -10.72 0.57
N LEU A 43 5.59 -10.77 1.13
CA LEU A 43 5.28 -11.59 2.29
C LEU A 43 4.63 -12.92 1.89
N GLY A 44 4.57 -13.24 0.60
CA GLY A 44 3.93 -14.43 0.06
C GLY A 44 2.46 -14.23 -0.29
N GLN A 45 1.97 -12.98 -0.29
CA GLN A 45 0.61 -12.66 -0.71
C GLN A 45 0.38 -13.00 -2.20
N GLU A 46 -0.80 -13.49 -2.53
CA GLU A 46 -1.15 -13.93 -3.89
C GLU A 46 -0.85 -12.90 -5.00
N PRO A 47 -1.16 -11.59 -4.85
CA PRO A 47 -0.86 -10.60 -5.88
C PRO A 47 0.60 -10.10 -5.87
N ALA A 48 1.49 -10.66 -5.05
CA ALA A 48 2.85 -10.13 -4.80
C ALA A 48 3.64 -9.91 -6.09
N PHE A 49 3.62 -10.86 -7.03
CA PHE A 49 4.35 -10.73 -8.29
C PHE A 49 3.94 -9.48 -9.09
N ARG A 50 2.63 -9.24 -9.21
CA ARG A 50 2.10 -8.07 -9.93
C ARG A 50 2.37 -6.78 -9.16
N GLN A 51 2.08 -6.78 -7.86
CA GLN A 51 2.35 -5.65 -6.97
C GLN A 51 3.82 -5.21 -7.02
N LYS A 52 4.75 -6.16 -6.88
CA LYS A 52 6.21 -5.95 -6.98
C LYS A 52 6.60 -5.38 -8.34
N THR A 53 6.07 -5.95 -9.44
CA THR A 53 6.32 -5.46 -10.80
C THR A 53 5.91 -3.99 -10.96
N TYR A 54 4.74 -3.62 -10.46
CA TYR A 54 4.24 -2.25 -10.56
C TYR A 54 4.99 -1.28 -9.64
N ALA A 55 5.36 -1.72 -8.43
CA ALA A 55 6.24 -0.98 -7.54
C ALA A 55 7.60 -0.66 -8.19
N GLN A 56 8.24 -1.65 -8.82
CA GLN A 56 9.50 -1.49 -9.56
C GLN A 56 9.36 -0.50 -10.72
N ARG A 57 8.29 -0.63 -11.52
CA ARG A 57 8.02 0.29 -12.64
C ARG A 57 7.86 1.74 -12.19
N LEU A 58 7.10 1.96 -11.11
CA LEU A 58 6.89 3.29 -10.56
C LEU A 58 8.19 3.89 -10.03
N CYS A 59 8.94 3.13 -9.24
CA CYS A 59 10.23 3.56 -8.69
C CYS A 59 11.22 3.92 -9.80
N HIS A 60 11.30 3.10 -10.85
CA HIS A 60 12.11 3.40 -12.04
C HIS A 60 11.69 4.71 -12.71
N ARG A 61 10.38 4.91 -12.93
CA ARG A 61 9.85 6.14 -13.53
C ARG A 61 10.13 7.39 -12.69
N LEU A 62 10.04 7.28 -11.37
CA LEU A 62 10.26 8.39 -10.45
C LEU A 62 11.74 8.59 -10.07
N ASN A 63 12.63 7.73 -10.56
CA ASN A 63 14.04 7.66 -10.15
C ASN A 63 14.22 7.54 -8.61
N VAL A 64 13.37 6.72 -8.00
CA VAL A 64 13.39 6.46 -6.55
C VAL A 64 13.98 5.07 -6.28
N PRO A 65 14.97 4.91 -5.38
CA PRO A 65 15.46 3.59 -4.99
C PRO A 65 14.35 2.75 -4.34
N LEU A 66 14.32 1.46 -4.70
CA LEU A 66 13.37 0.48 -4.15
C LEU A 66 14.12 -0.62 -3.40
N HIS A 67 13.86 -0.72 -2.10
CA HIS A 67 14.25 -1.87 -1.28
C HIS A 67 13.17 -2.95 -1.40
N ILE A 68 13.58 -4.19 -1.64
CA ILE A 68 12.66 -5.34 -1.70
C ILE A 68 13.06 -6.29 -0.59
N ILE A 69 12.12 -6.62 0.29
CA ILE A 69 12.28 -7.64 1.33
C ILE A 69 11.45 -8.84 0.92
N ASP A 70 12.13 -9.92 0.53
CA ASP A 70 11.49 -11.20 0.21
C ASP A 70 11.41 -12.04 1.49
N ALA A 71 10.21 -12.16 2.05
CA ALA A 71 9.89 -12.93 3.24
C ALA A 71 8.61 -13.77 3.07
N PRO A 72 8.52 -14.62 2.02
CA PRO A 72 7.28 -15.26 1.61
C PRO A 72 6.69 -16.23 2.63
N LYS A 73 7.48 -16.72 3.58
CA LYS A 73 7.02 -17.61 4.66
C LYS A 73 6.29 -16.88 5.78
N ILE A 74 6.29 -15.54 5.80
CA ILE A 74 5.52 -14.78 6.79
C ILE A 74 4.02 -15.07 6.60
N VAL A 75 3.56 -15.36 5.37
CA VAL A 75 2.18 -15.81 5.12
C VAL A 75 1.79 -17.02 5.98
N ASP A 76 2.73 -17.92 6.33
CA ASP A 76 2.44 -19.12 7.12
C ASP A 76 2.04 -18.77 8.57
N ILE A 77 2.59 -17.68 9.12
CA ILE A 77 2.21 -17.15 10.45
C ILE A 77 0.75 -16.67 10.44
N TYR A 78 0.27 -16.20 9.30
CA TYR A 78 -1.09 -15.71 9.13
C TYR A 78 -2.04 -16.79 8.58
N ALA A 79 -1.52 -17.87 8.00
CA ALA A 79 -2.32 -19.02 7.57
C ALA A 79 -2.95 -19.79 8.75
N ILE A 80 -2.38 -19.64 9.96
CA ILE A 80 -3.00 -20.12 11.22
C ILE A 80 -4.00 -19.12 11.80
N ALA A 81 -3.98 -17.87 11.35
CA ALA A 81 -4.95 -16.85 11.74
C ALA A 81 -6.22 -17.01 10.91
N THR A 82 -7.38 -16.70 11.50
CA THR A 82 -8.66 -16.73 10.79
C THR A 82 -8.74 -15.67 9.68
N GLU A 83 -7.93 -14.61 9.76
CA GLU A 83 -7.98 -13.42 8.88
C GLU A 83 -6.57 -12.83 8.65
N PRO A 84 -6.14 -12.58 7.40
CA PRO A 84 -4.81 -12.04 7.07
C PRO A 84 -4.70 -10.51 7.24
N PRO A 85 -3.49 -9.93 7.43
CA PRO A 85 -3.27 -8.49 7.51
C PRO A 85 -3.62 -7.77 6.21
N HIS A 86 -3.96 -6.47 6.27
CA HIS A 86 -4.30 -5.65 5.11
C HIS A 86 -3.26 -5.71 3.98
N ILE A 87 -1.97 -5.67 4.33
CA ILE A 87 -0.87 -5.74 3.37
C ILE A 87 -0.79 -7.10 2.64
N MET A 88 -1.45 -8.14 3.16
CA MET A 88 -1.57 -9.47 2.56
C MET A 88 -2.98 -9.76 2.02
N GLN A 89 -3.80 -8.73 1.79
CA GLN A 89 -5.14 -8.97 1.25
C GLN A 89 -5.10 -9.80 -0.03
N THR A 90 -5.87 -10.88 0.01
CA THR A 90 -6.17 -11.69 -1.15
C THR A 90 -7.66 -12.02 -1.18
N GLU A 91 -8.17 -12.22 -2.38
CA GLU A 91 -9.43 -12.91 -2.61
C GLU A 91 -9.11 -14.04 -3.58
N THR A 92 -9.69 -15.21 -3.40
CA THR A 92 -9.67 -16.22 -4.46
C THR A 92 -10.99 -16.16 -5.21
N SER A 93 -11.02 -16.60 -6.48
CA SER A 93 -12.26 -16.68 -7.25
C SER A 93 -13.34 -17.56 -6.60
N SER A 94 -12.96 -18.41 -5.63
CA SER A 94 -13.83 -19.36 -4.92
C SER A 94 -14.07 -19.05 -3.43
N ARG A 95 -13.32 -18.12 -2.82
CA ARG A 95 -13.48 -17.73 -1.41
C ARG A 95 -13.23 -16.24 -1.25
N LEU A 96 -14.29 -15.53 -0.87
CA LEU A 96 -14.19 -14.22 -0.25
C LEU A 96 -13.68 -14.46 1.17
N VAL A 97 -12.43 -14.13 1.44
CA VAL A 97 -11.99 -13.97 2.83
C VAL A 97 -12.47 -12.59 3.23
N GLU A 98 -13.57 -12.51 3.98
CA GLU A 98 -14.00 -11.23 4.55
C GLU A 98 -12.86 -10.70 5.44
N ASP A 99 -12.38 -9.51 5.11
CA ASP A 99 -11.34 -8.77 5.82
C ASP A 99 -11.86 -8.30 7.18
N LYS A 100 -11.83 -9.20 8.17
CA LYS A 100 -12.27 -8.97 9.56
C LYS A 100 -11.14 -9.10 10.60
N GLY A 101 -9.91 -9.29 10.11
CA GLY A 101 -8.71 -9.54 10.90
C GLY A 101 -8.38 -8.44 11.89
N PRO A 102 -7.88 -8.77 13.10
CA PRO A 102 -7.26 -7.77 13.94
C PRO A 102 -6.13 -7.12 13.13
N ALA A 103 -6.14 -5.81 13.12
CA ALA A 103 -5.21 -4.98 12.38
C ALA A 103 -3.75 -5.36 12.72
N SER A 104 -3.19 -6.20 11.88
CA SER A 104 -1.82 -6.72 11.98
C SER A 104 -0.87 -5.94 11.05
N SER A 105 -1.39 -4.90 10.38
CA SER A 105 -0.62 -3.99 9.55
C SER A 105 0.39 -3.17 10.36
N GLU A 106 0.16 -2.99 11.65
CA GLU A 106 0.95 -2.18 12.57
C GLU A 106 2.18 -2.92 13.04
N GLY A 107 2.08 -4.23 13.27
CA GLY A 107 3.26 -5.07 13.53
C GLY A 107 4.22 -5.03 12.33
N ILE A 108 3.66 -5.08 11.11
CA ILE A 108 4.44 -4.96 9.88
C ILE A 108 4.99 -3.53 9.72
N THR A 109 4.18 -2.50 10.00
CA THR A 109 4.63 -1.10 9.96
C THR A 109 5.76 -0.85 10.97
N ALA A 110 5.66 -1.39 12.18
CA ALA A 110 6.71 -1.32 13.20
C ALA A 110 7.99 -2.03 12.76
N PHE A 111 7.88 -3.23 12.17
CA PHE A 111 9.01 -3.95 11.58
C PHE A 111 9.70 -3.12 10.48
N VAL A 112 8.91 -2.49 9.61
CA VAL A 112 9.44 -1.60 8.57
C VAL A 112 10.09 -0.36 9.18
N ALA A 113 9.57 0.18 10.27
CA ALA A 113 10.17 1.33 10.95
C ALA A 113 11.56 1.01 11.53
N PHE A 114 11.73 -0.18 12.14
CA PHE A 114 13.06 -0.65 12.54
C PHE A 114 14.01 -0.83 11.34
N THR A 115 13.48 -1.35 10.23
CA THR A 115 14.26 -1.49 8.99
C THR A 115 14.67 -0.12 8.43
N ALA A 116 13.76 0.84 8.43
CA ALA A 116 14.01 2.21 8.00
C ALA A 116 15.13 2.87 8.82
N GLN A 117 15.17 2.64 10.14
CA GLN A 117 16.27 3.10 11.00
C GLN A 117 17.62 2.54 10.54
N TRP A 118 17.73 1.22 10.29
CA TRP A 118 18.99 0.63 9.86
C TRP A 118 19.46 1.13 8.49
N LEU A 119 18.51 1.54 7.63
CA LEU A 119 18.78 2.17 6.35
C LEU A 119 19.04 3.69 6.44
N GLY A 120 18.93 4.27 7.64
CA GLY A 120 19.22 5.68 7.91
C GLY A 120 18.06 6.64 7.66
N TYR A 121 16.83 6.17 7.48
CA TYR A 121 15.65 7.03 7.28
C TYR A 121 15.04 7.47 8.62
N LYS A 122 14.63 8.74 8.69
CA LYS A 122 14.02 9.33 9.89
C LYS A 122 12.50 9.25 9.88
N LYS A 123 11.91 9.12 8.70
CA LYS A 123 10.46 8.96 8.53
C LYS A 123 10.11 7.70 7.75
N LEU A 124 9.05 7.03 8.21
CA LEU A 124 8.33 6.00 7.47
C LEU A 124 6.91 6.49 7.15
N TYR A 125 6.55 6.48 5.88
CA TYR A 125 5.20 6.82 5.44
C TYR A 125 4.45 5.58 4.96
N HIS A 126 3.20 5.40 5.44
CA HIS A 126 2.30 4.34 5.02
C HIS A 126 0.97 4.92 4.53
N GLY A 127 0.56 4.54 3.31
CA GLY A 127 -0.59 5.12 2.61
C GLY A 127 -1.95 4.54 2.97
N LEU A 128 -2.22 4.29 4.26
CA LEU A 128 -3.56 3.94 4.72
C LEU A 128 -4.49 5.16 4.66
N THR A 129 -5.76 4.93 4.35
CA THR A 129 -6.78 5.98 4.17
C THR A 129 -7.83 5.92 5.29
N THR A 130 -8.67 6.95 5.41
CA THR A 130 -9.81 6.91 6.35
C THR A 130 -10.84 5.83 6.00
N SER A 131 -10.83 5.30 4.77
CA SER A 131 -11.64 4.13 4.42
C SER A 131 -11.17 2.83 5.06
N ASP A 132 -9.90 2.77 5.44
CA ASP A 132 -9.32 1.64 6.17
C ASP A 132 -9.60 1.76 7.68
N GLU A 133 -9.91 2.96 8.17
CA GLU A 133 -10.11 3.28 9.59
C GLU A 133 -11.21 2.46 10.26
N ASN A 134 -12.22 2.03 9.48
CA ASN A 134 -13.30 1.17 9.96
C ASN A 134 -12.81 -0.19 10.50
N ARG A 135 -11.56 -0.57 10.24
CA ARG A 135 -10.93 -1.76 10.84
C ARG A 135 -10.62 -1.60 12.34
N TRP A 136 -10.64 -0.37 12.85
CA TRP A 136 -10.38 -0.05 14.25
C TRP A 136 -11.60 0.62 14.90
N PRO A 137 -12.70 -0.11 15.13
CA PRO A 137 -13.96 0.48 15.61
C PRO A 137 -13.86 1.11 17.01
N HIS A 138 -12.75 0.89 17.74
CA HIS A 138 -12.57 1.32 19.13
C HIS A 138 -11.32 2.20 19.36
N LEU A 139 -10.52 2.48 18.33
CA LEU A 139 -9.29 3.26 18.44
C LEU A 139 -9.19 4.22 17.26
N SER A 140 -8.85 5.47 17.51
CA SER A 140 -8.49 6.40 16.44
C SER A 140 -7.11 6.05 15.86
N MET A 141 -6.89 6.36 14.59
CA MET A 141 -5.58 6.15 13.97
C MET A 141 -4.47 6.97 14.59
N ARG A 142 -4.82 8.09 15.23
CA ARG A 142 -3.87 8.85 16.04
C ARG A 142 -3.41 8.04 17.25
N GLU A 143 -4.34 7.41 17.98
CA GLU A 143 -3.99 6.56 19.12
C GLU A 143 -3.13 5.37 18.70
N ILE A 144 -3.42 4.77 17.54
CA ILE A 144 -2.63 3.67 16.97
C ILE A 144 -1.23 4.18 16.58
N SER A 145 -1.17 5.34 15.90
CA SER A 145 0.09 5.97 15.50
C SER A 145 0.97 6.25 16.71
N ASP A 146 0.40 6.89 17.73
CA ASP A 146 1.06 7.25 18.97
C ASP A 146 1.52 6.00 19.73
N ALA A 147 0.69 4.95 19.81
CA ALA A 147 1.01 3.72 20.52
C ALA A 147 2.22 2.99 19.90
N VAL A 148 2.23 2.84 18.57
CA VAL A 148 3.36 2.18 17.90
C VAL A 148 4.60 3.08 17.91
N ASN A 149 4.47 4.41 17.77
CA ASN A 149 5.63 5.32 17.82
C ASN A 149 6.24 5.32 19.23
N ASN A 150 5.41 5.21 20.27
CA ASN A 150 5.87 5.01 21.64
C ASN A 150 6.60 3.67 21.80
N LEU A 151 6.07 2.57 21.25
CA LEU A 151 6.74 1.26 21.25
C LEU A 151 8.12 1.32 20.57
N LEU A 152 8.19 1.97 19.41
CA LEU A 152 9.44 2.18 18.67
C LEU A 152 10.43 2.99 19.51
N LYS A 153 9.99 4.09 20.12
CA LYS A 153 10.82 4.97 20.94
C LYS A 153 11.38 4.27 22.18
N VAL A 154 10.57 3.50 22.91
CA VAL A 154 11.06 2.75 24.09
C VAL A 154 12.04 1.64 23.70
N SER A 155 11.98 1.17 22.46
CA SER A 155 12.91 0.20 21.89
C SER A 155 14.21 0.84 21.36
N GLY A 156 14.36 2.17 21.48
CA GLY A 156 15.51 2.91 20.96
C GLY A 156 15.46 3.20 19.45
N CYS A 157 14.29 3.01 18.81
CA CYS A 157 14.10 3.44 17.43
C CYS A 157 13.90 4.96 17.37
N THR A 158 14.56 5.58 16.40
CA THR A 158 14.54 7.03 16.12
C THR A 158 13.78 7.38 14.84
N THR A 159 13.34 6.37 14.09
CA THR A 159 12.44 6.55 12.96
C THR A 159 11.02 6.69 13.47
N GLU A 160 10.35 7.76 13.04
CA GLU A 160 8.93 7.97 13.31
C GLU A 160 8.12 7.51 12.10
N PHE A 161 6.97 6.89 12.32
CA PHE A 161 6.04 6.58 11.23
C PHE A 161 4.77 7.43 11.33
N SER A 162 4.10 7.60 10.20
CA SER A 162 2.86 8.38 10.06
C SER A 162 1.96 7.81 8.97
N PHE A 163 0.69 8.25 8.98
CA PHE A 163 -0.32 7.88 7.99
C PHE A 163 -0.84 9.15 7.29
N PRO A 164 -0.12 9.68 6.29
CA PRO A 164 -0.39 11.04 5.79
C PRO A 164 -1.80 11.24 5.23
N PHE A 165 -2.39 10.22 4.62
CA PHE A 165 -3.76 10.31 4.12
C PHE A 165 -4.79 10.33 5.24
N ILE A 166 -4.66 9.49 6.27
CA ILE A 166 -5.55 9.57 7.44
C ILE A 166 -5.40 10.90 8.19
N GLU A 167 -4.17 11.37 8.40
CA GLU A 167 -3.89 12.65 9.05
C GLU A 167 -4.50 13.84 8.27
N ALA A 168 -4.59 13.71 6.95
CA ALA A 168 -5.28 14.66 6.08
C ALA A 168 -6.79 14.38 5.94
N GLY A 169 -7.34 13.31 6.52
CA GLY A 169 -8.75 12.93 6.38
C GLY A 169 -9.13 12.43 4.98
N PHE A 170 -8.17 11.92 4.22
CA PHE A 170 -8.38 11.41 2.86
C PHE A 170 -8.93 9.99 2.90
N ASP A 171 -10.10 9.80 2.28
CA ASP A 171 -10.60 8.50 1.86
C ASP A 171 -10.05 8.14 0.46
N ASN A 172 -10.48 7.00 -0.11
CA ASN A 172 -9.99 6.62 -1.45
C ASN A 172 -10.40 7.60 -2.55
N ASP A 173 -11.58 8.23 -2.41
CA ASP A 173 -12.10 9.18 -3.39
C ASP A 173 -11.20 10.42 -3.39
N ALA A 174 -10.85 10.93 -2.19
CA ALA A 174 -9.92 12.04 -2.00
C ALA A 174 -8.50 11.71 -2.47
N VAL A 175 -7.98 10.49 -2.23
CA VAL A 175 -6.67 10.07 -2.74
C VAL A 175 -6.65 10.07 -4.27
N ILE A 176 -7.68 9.52 -4.91
CA ILE A 176 -7.76 9.51 -6.38
C ILE A 176 -7.91 10.93 -6.92
N GLU A 177 -8.76 11.76 -6.33
CA GLU A 177 -8.88 13.17 -6.74
C GLU A 177 -7.55 13.93 -6.59
N HIS A 178 -6.84 13.71 -5.48
CA HIS A 178 -5.52 14.30 -5.26
C HIS A 178 -4.51 13.84 -6.32
N ALA A 179 -4.43 12.53 -6.58
CA ALA A 179 -3.57 11.94 -7.59
C ALA A 179 -3.84 12.53 -8.99
N LYS A 180 -5.12 12.77 -9.34
CA LYS A 180 -5.53 13.39 -10.60
C LYS A 180 -4.98 14.82 -10.72
N ASN A 181 -5.17 15.63 -9.68
CA ASN A 181 -4.68 17.00 -9.61
C ASN A 181 -3.15 17.06 -9.70
N SER A 182 -2.49 16.03 -9.15
CA SER A 182 -1.06 15.80 -9.19
C SER A 182 -0.53 15.23 -10.51
N LYS A 183 -1.40 15.00 -11.51
CA LYS A 183 -1.07 14.38 -12.81
C LYS A 183 -0.43 12.99 -12.67
N PHE A 184 -0.87 12.22 -11.68
CA PHE A 184 -0.42 10.85 -11.47
C PHE A 184 -0.88 9.95 -12.63
N ASN A 185 -0.01 9.03 -13.08
CA ASN A 185 -0.38 8.04 -14.10
C ASN A 185 -0.91 6.76 -13.44
N TYR A 186 -2.22 6.57 -13.41
CA TYR A 186 -2.85 5.39 -12.80
C TYR A 186 -2.54 4.06 -13.50
N GLU A 187 -2.05 4.07 -14.75
CA GLU A 187 -1.56 2.86 -15.42
C GLU A 187 -0.33 2.26 -14.73
N MET A 188 0.34 3.04 -13.88
CA MET A 188 1.48 2.61 -13.06
C MET A 188 1.07 1.93 -11.77
N THR A 189 -0.21 1.55 -11.60
CA THR A 189 -0.71 0.95 -10.35
C THR A 189 -1.39 -0.41 -10.56
N TRP A 190 -1.29 -1.26 -9.55
CA TRP A 190 -1.95 -2.56 -9.49
C TRP A 190 -2.87 -2.66 -8.28
N SER A 191 -4.13 -3.01 -8.50
CA SER A 191 -5.15 -3.10 -7.44
C SER A 191 -5.72 -4.51 -7.31
N CYS A 192 -5.60 -5.35 -8.33
CA CYS A 192 -6.26 -6.66 -8.35
C CYS A 192 -5.67 -7.62 -7.31
N LEU A 193 -6.53 -8.21 -6.49
CA LEU A 193 -6.15 -9.14 -5.43
C LEU A 193 -5.77 -10.53 -5.95
N TRP A 194 -6.22 -10.90 -7.16
CA TRP A 194 -5.96 -12.23 -7.74
C TRP A 194 -4.58 -12.35 -8.40
N GLY A 195 -3.88 -11.23 -8.66
CA GLY A 195 -2.52 -11.28 -9.22
C GLY A 195 -2.39 -11.85 -10.64
N ASN A 196 -3.49 -12.05 -11.37
CA ASN A 196 -3.49 -12.60 -12.73
C ASN A 196 -2.84 -11.68 -13.77
N ARG A 197 -2.86 -12.07 -15.03
CA ARG A 197 -2.28 -11.27 -16.13
C ARG A 197 -2.83 -9.86 -16.23
N TYR A 198 -4.15 -9.74 -16.11
CA TYR A 198 -4.87 -8.46 -16.11
C TYR A 198 -5.70 -8.33 -14.83
N HIS A 199 -6.11 -7.11 -14.50
CA HIS A 199 -7.04 -6.91 -13.40
C HIS A 199 -8.32 -7.69 -13.68
N CYS A 200 -8.76 -8.53 -12.74
CA CYS A 200 -9.89 -9.42 -12.97
C CYS A 200 -11.22 -8.69 -13.13
N GLY A 201 -11.35 -7.48 -12.58
CA GLY A 201 -12.58 -6.69 -12.66
C GLY A 201 -13.65 -7.08 -11.65
N GLU A 202 -13.46 -8.19 -10.91
CA GLU A 202 -14.47 -8.80 -10.05
C GLU A 202 -14.12 -8.85 -8.56
N CYS A 203 -12.84 -8.89 -8.20
CA CYS A 203 -12.42 -8.85 -6.79
C CYS A 203 -12.82 -7.52 -6.14
N SER A 204 -12.97 -7.48 -4.81
CA SER A 204 -13.41 -6.29 -4.08
C SER A 204 -12.59 -5.05 -4.44
N SER A 205 -11.26 -5.17 -4.49
CA SER A 205 -10.37 -4.07 -4.87
C SER A 205 -10.57 -3.59 -6.32
N CYS A 206 -10.85 -4.49 -7.27
CA CYS A 206 -11.17 -4.10 -8.65
C CYS A 206 -12.52 -3.37 -8.73
N LYS A 207 -13.54 -3.87 -8.00
CA LYS A 207 -14.87 -3.25 -7.93
C LYS A 207 -14.81 -1.87 -7.27
N LYS A 208 -14.06 -1.77 -6.17
CA LYS A 208 -13.76 -0.51 -5.47
C LYS A 208 -13.09 0.48 -6.43
N ARG A 209 -12.02 0.06 -7.11
CA ARG A 209 -11.34 0.89 -8.10
C ARG A 209 -12.29 1.43 -9.17
N LYS A 210 -13.04 0.55 -9.85
CA LYS A 210 -14.03 0.97 -10.88
C LYS A 210 -15.02 2.00 -10.33
N SER A 211 -15.55 1.75 -9.13
CA SER A 211 -16.49 2.65 -8.46
C SER A 211 -15.88 4.03 -8.22
N VAL A 212 -14.70 4.11 -7.61
CA VAL A 212 -14.07 5.40 -7.30
C VAL A 212 -13.69 6.16 -8.58
N PHE A 213 -13.14 5.47 -9.58
CA PHE A 213 -12.80 6.10 -10.86
C PHE A 213 -14.01 6.70 -11.56
N SER A 214 -15.13 5.97 -11.58
CA SER A 214 -16.37 6.46 -12.20
C SER A 214 -16.90 7.75 -11.56
N LYS A 215 -16.65 7.94 -10.25
CA LYS A 215 -17.08 9.12 -9.50
C LYS A 215 -16.14 10.32 -9.65
N THR A 216 -14.83 10.10 -9.76
CA THR A 216 -13.81 11.16 -9.56
C THR A 216 -13.08 11.57 -10.84
N VAL A 217 -12.65 10.59 -11.64
CA VAL A 217 -11.78 10.78 -12.83
C VAL A 217 -12.49 10.44 -14.15
N GLY A 218 -13.64 9.76 -14.09
CA GLY A 218 -14.49 9.43 -15.22
C GLY A 218 -14.10 8.12 -15.91
N SER A 219 -12.83 7.99 -16.35
CA SER A 219 -12.34 6.78 -17.04
C SER A 219 -11.18 6.13 -16.26
N ASP A 220 -11.30 4.82 -16.02
CA ASP A 220 -10.20 4.01 -15.48
C ASP A 220 -9.31 3.50 -16.62
N PRO A 221 -8.01 3.87 -16.66
CA PRO A 221 -7.11 3.44 -17.73
C PRO A 221 -6.65 1.97 -17.56
N THR A 222 -7.13 1.26 -16.54
CA THR A 222 -6.79 -0.14 -16.29
C THR A 222 -7.31 -1.06 -17.39
N HIS A 223 -6.42 -1.92 -17.88
CA HIS A 223 -6.84 -3.05 -18.70
C HIS A 223 -7.40 -4.18 -17.82
N TYR A 224 -8.69 -4.46 -18.00
CA TYR A 224 -9.40 -5.53 -17.29
C TYR A 224 -9.52 -6.78 -18.17
N ALA A 225 -9.49 -7.96 -17.53
CA ALA A 225 -9.79 -9.23 -18.18
C ALA A 225 -11.18 -9.20 -18.85
N THR A 226 -11.28 -9.75 -20.07
CA THR A 226 -12.53 -9.80 -20.84
C THR A 226 -13.09 -11.21 -20.98
N SER A 227 -12.30 -12.22 -20.62
CA SER A 227 -12.66 -13.63 -20.68
C SER A 227 -12.04 -14.42 -19.52
N ALA A 228 -12.53 -15.63 -19.25
CA ALA A 228 -11.94 -16.52 -18.24
C ALA A 228 -10.49 -16.96 -18.59
N VAL A 229 -10.10 -16.89 -19.86
CA VAL A 229 -8.75 -17.24 -20.34
C VAL A 229 -7.72 -16.18 -19.92
N ASP A 230 -8.15 -14.92 -19.80
CA ASP A 230 -7.34 -13.79 -19.34
C ASP A 230 -6.99 -13.84 -17.84
N VAL A 231 -7.62 -14.76 -17.10
CA VAL A 231 -7.45 -14.97 -15.66
C VAL A 231 -6.32 -15.98 -15.38
N GLN A 232 -5.65 -16.53 -16.40
CA GLN A 232 -4.50 -17.42 -16.17
C GLN A 232 -3.24 -16.62 -15.78
N THR A 233 -2.59 -17.07 -14.70
CA THR A 233 -1.26 -16.62 -14.32
C THR A 233 -0.25 -17.11 -15.36
N ASP A 234 0.60 -16.21 -15.86
CA ASP A 234 1.85 -16.63 -16.50
C ASP A 234 2.70 -17.28 -15.40
N HIS A 235 2.55 -18.58 -15.17
CA HIS A 235 3.48 -19.34 -14.36
C HIS A 235 4.84 -19.28 -15.06
N ILE A 236 5.72 -18.41 -14.58
CA ILE A 236 7.15 -18.53 -14.85
C ILE A 236 7.60 -19.76 -14.06
N PRO A 237 8.09 -20.84 -14.70
CA PRO A 237 8.65 -21.97 -13.99
C PRO A 237 9.82 -21.47 -13.13
N GLN A 238 9.85 -21.90 -11.86
CA GLN A 238 10.99 -21.71 -10.97
C GLN A 238 12.26 -22.32 -11.55
#